data_AF-A0A821LFN7-F1
#
_entry.id   AF-A0A821LFN7-F1
#
_cell.length_a   1.000
_cell.length_b   1.000
_cell.length_c   1.000
_cell.angle_alpha   90.00
_cell.angle_beta   90.00
_cell.angle_gamma   90.00
#
_symmetry.space_group_name_H-M   'P 1'
#
loop_
_entity.id
_entity.type
_entity.pdbx_description
1 polymer ?
#
loop_
_entity_poly.entity_id
_entity_poly.type
_entity_poly.pdbx_seq_one_letter_code
_entity_poly.pdbx_strand_id
1 'polypeptide(L)'
;FGVNKYYATSEELAQDPDIDTVVVSVKVPLHKSLIMPALLQGKNAIVEWPLGRNLQEAEELTQLARSKGVKTMVGLQGRQSSVVKKMKEIISSGKLGKILSTHLYAGGILWGPTIDESKSYIADIENGANMITVLGGHSLDAMCYVLGEFESLTATTHNARKTIELRDEKGNKIRDIPLTSHDQMSVSGVLTSGAYASAHLRGGSYKGTNLLWEVEGTLGELQLVNL
;
A
#
# COMPACT_ATOMS: atom_id res chain seq x y z
N PHE A 1 4.93 -20.68 -16.73
CA PHE A 1 6.04 -19.70 -16.76
C PHE A 1 7.29 -20.18 -17.51
N GLY A 2 7.45 -21.46 -17.89
CA GLY A 2 8.58 -21.90 -18.72
C GLY A 2 9.96 -21.71 -18.06
N VAL A 3 10.03 -21.86 -16.73
CA VAL A 3 11.24 -21.60 -15.94
C VAL A 3 12.09 -22.87 -15.84
N ASN A 4 13.41 -22.75 -16.06
CA ASN A 4 14.34 -23.89 -16.15
C ASN A 4 15.14 -24.17 -14.86
N LYS A 5 15.15 -23.23 -13.90
CA LYS A 5 15.82 -23.38 -12.60
C LYS A 5 14.81 -23.16 -11.47
N TYR A 6 14.91 -23.96 -10.42
CA TYR A 6 14.15 -23.82 -9.18
C TYR A 6 15.07 -24.12 -8.00
N TYR A 7 14.75 -23.53 -6.86
CA TYR A 7 15.56 -23.64 -5.64
C TYR A 7 14.64 -23.98 -4.48
N ALA A 8 15.14 -24.72 -3.50
CA ALA A 8 14.36 -25.08 -2.32
C ALA A 8 14.29 -23.92 -1.31
N THR A 9 15.28 -23.02 -1.33
CA THR A 9 15.40 -21.91 -0.39
C THR A 9 15.76 -20.59 -1.08
N SER A 10 15.48 -19.47 -0.41
CA SER A 10 15.89 -18.13 -0.85
C SER A 10 17.41 -17.97 -0.88
N GLU A 11 18.13 -18.70 -0.03
CA GLU A 11 19.58 -18.70 0.10
C GLU A 11 20.25 -19.34 -1.11
N GLU A 12 19.75 -20.50 -1.55
CA GLU A 12 20.21 -21.17 -2.78
C GLU A 12 19.99 -20.29 -4.00
N LEU A 13 18.80 -19.67 -4.12
CA LEU A 13 18.50 -18.72 -5.19
C LEU A 13 19.46 -17.52 -5.15
N ALA A 14 19.72 -16.97 -3.96
CA ALA A 14 20.63 -15.85 -3.79
C ALA A 14 22.11 -16.19 -4.07
N GLN A 15 22.50 -17.46 -4.09
CA GLN A 15 23.86 -17.88 -4.43
C GLN A 15 24.08 -18.07 -5.93
N ASP A 16 23.00 -18.16 -6.73
CA ASP A 16 23.15 -18.37 -8.18
C ASP A 16 23.76 -17.11 -8.84
N PRO A 17 24.93 -17.24 -9.51
CA PRO A 17 25.61 -16.11 -10.15
C PRO A 17 24.86 -15.57 -11.37
N ASP A 18 23.92 -16.33 -11.96
CA ASP A 18 23.13 -15.92 -13.13
C ASP A 18 21.91 -15.05 -12.75
N ILE A 19 21.69 -14.77 -11.46
CA ILE A 19 20.55 -13.97 -10.97
C ILE A 19 21.00 -12.56 -10.57
N ASP A 20 20.55 -11.54 -11.29
CA ASP A 20 20.86 -10.14 -10.97
C ASP A 20 19.86 -9.48 -10.02
N THR A 21 18.59 -9.91 -10.08
CA THR A 21 17.47 -9.27 -9.40
C THR A 21 16.53 -10.31 -8.82
N VAL A 22 16.09 -10.10 -7.57
CA VAL A 22 15.13 -10.95 -6.89
C VAL A 22 13.83 -10.18 -6.67
N VAL A 23 12.70 -10.83 -6.97
CA VAL A 23 11.35 -10.28 -6.78
C VAL A 23 10.65 -11.08 -5.68
N VAL A 24 10.15 -10.40 -4.64
CA VAL A 24 9.43 -11.01 -3.53
C VAL A 24 7.96 -10.57 -3.58
N SER A 25 7.10 -11.50 -4.04
CA SER A 25 5.65 -11.31 -4.21
C SER A 25 4.85 -12.33 -3.38
N VAL A 26 5.18 -12.44 -2.09
CA VAL A 26 4.50 -13.31 -1.12
C VAL A 26 3.77 -12.49 -0.05
N LYS A 27 3.17 -13.14 0.95
CA LYS A 27 2.54 -12.45 2.10
C LYS A 27 3.60 -11.66 2.89
N VAL A 28 3.24 -10.45 3.33
CA VAL A 28 4.13 -9.49 4.04
C VAL A 28 4.98 -10.12 5.16
N PRO A 29 4.47 -11.01 6.02
CA PRO A 29 5.28 -11.61 7.09
C PRO A 29 6.53 -12.37 6.62
N LEU A 30 6.57 -12.77 5.35
CA LEU A 30 7.67 -13.52 4.77
C LEU A 30 8.64 -12.63 3.97
N HIS A 31 8.34 -11.34 3.77
CA HIS A 31 9.14 -10.47 2.90
C HIS A 31 10.59 -10.38 3.37
N LYS A 32 10.79 -10.01 4.64
CA LYS A 32 12.13 -9.78 5.20
C LYS A 32 13.00 -11.04 5.11
N SER A 33 12.51 -12.18 5.58
CA SER A 33 13.30 -13.42 5.57
C SER A 33 13.68 -13.87 4.17
N LEU A 34 12.79 -13.68 3.19
CA LEU A 34 13.05 -14.12 1.81
C LEU A 34 13.92 -13.15 1.01
N ILE A 35 13.89 -11.84 1.30
CA ILE A 35 14.71 -10.87 0.56
C ILE A 35 16.10 -10.67 1.16
N MET A 36 16.28 -10.87 2.47
CA MET A 36 17.57 -10.67 3.14
C MET A 36 18.74 -11.43 2.48
N PRO A 37 18.61 -12.72 2.09
CA PRO A 37 19.68 -13.45 1.41
C PRO A 37 20.13 -12.78 0.11
N ALA A 38 19.19 -12.31 -0.70
CA ALA A 38 19.48 -11.63 -1.96
C ALA A 38 20.25 -10.31 -1.75
N LEU A 39 19.79 -9.49 -0.78
CA LEU A 39 20.47 -8.23 -0.44
C LEU A 39 21.89 -8.48 0.10
N LEU A 40 22.07 -9.50 0.94
CA LEU A 40 23.38 -9.86 1.48
C LEU A 40 24.38 -10.25 0.39
N GLN A 41 23.88 -10.90 -0.67
CA GLN A 41 24.65 -11.27 -1.87
C GLN A 41 24.80 -10.13 -2.89
N GLY A 42 24.31 -8.92 -2.58
CA GLY A 42 24.45 -7.76 -3.45
C GLY A 42 23.54 -7.78 -4.69
N LYS A 43 22.44 -8.56 -4.66
CA LYS A 43 21.46 -8.59 -5.75
C LYS A 43 20.48 -7.42 -5.63
N ASN A 44 19.99 -6.96 -6.78
CA ASN A 44 18.91 -5.98 -6.80
C ASN A 44 17.61 -6.60 -6.28
N ALA A 45 16.70 -5.78 -5.77
CA ALA A 45 15.48 -6.26 -5.12
C ALA A 45 14.23 -5.52 -5.57
N ILE A 46 13.17 -6.27 -5.84
CA ILE A 46 11.80 -5.74 -5.94
C ILE A 46 10.97 -6.44 -4.86
N VAL A 47 10.36 -5.69 -3.96
CA VAL A 47 9.51 -6.23 -2.89
C VAL A 47 8.13 -5.60 -2.99
N GLU A 48 7.08 -6.41 -2.91
CA GLU A 48 5.72 -5.86 -2.84
C GLU A 48 5.54 -4.93 -1.64
N TRP A 49 4.61 -3.99 -1.73
CA TRP A 49 4.22 -3.15 -0.60
C TRP A 49 3.18 -3.89 0.27
N PRO A 50 3.19 -3.72 1.62
CA PRO A 50 4.21 -3.09 2.47
C PRO A 50 5.55 -3.82 2.47
N LEU A 51 6.66 -3.07 2.55
CA LEU A 51 8.03 -3.62 2.49
C LEU A 51 8.37 -4.60 3.63
N GLY A 52 7.76 -4.41 4.80
CA GLY A 52 7.94 -5.24 5.99
C GLY A 52 6.73 -5.14 6.90
N ARG A 53 6.69 -5.93 7.97
CA ARG A 53 5.52 -5.97 8.85
C ARG A 53 5.31 -4.67 9.64
N ASN A 54 6.39 -3.94 9.87
CA ASN A 54 6.41 -2.71 10.63
C ASN A 54 7.55 -1.80 10.13
N LEU A 55 7.63 -0.60 10.71
CA LEU A 55 8.65 0.39 10.36
C LEU A 55 10.07 -0.14 10.56
N GLN A 56 10.33 -0.82 11.69
CA GLN A 56 11.64 -1.36 12.00
C GLN A 56 12.13 -2.32 10.90
N GLU A 57 11.32 -3.28 10.49
CA GLU A 57 11.71 -4.21 9.41
C GLU A 57 11.97 -3.48 8.09
N ALA A 58 11.14 -2.49 7.75
CA ALA A 58 11.32 -1.69 6.54
C ALA A 58 12.62 -0.87 6.58
N GLU A 59 12.96 -0.28 7.74
CA GLU A 59 14.19 0.48 7.95
C GLU A 59 15.43 -0.43 7.86
N GLU A 60 15.40 -1.60 8.50
CA GLU A 60 16.50 -2.58 8.44
C GLU A 60 16.78 -3.02 7.00
N LEU A 61 15.73 -3.35 6.23
CA LEU A 61 15.85 -3.72 4.82
C LEU A 61 16.40 -2.55 3.98
N THR A 62 15.91 -1.33 4.24
CA THR A 62 16.37 -0.12 3.55
C THR A 62 17.85 0.16 3.83
N GLN A 63 18.27 0.06 5.09
CA GLN A 63 19.66 0.26 5.50
C GLN A 63 20.59 -0.80 4.90
N LEU A 64 20.17 -2.07 4.89
CA LEU A 64 20.94 -3.15 4.27
C LEU A 64 21.08 -2.94 2.76
N ALA A 65 19.99 -2.61 2.06
CA ALA A 65 20.06 -2.34 0.62
C ALA A 65 20.99 -1.16 0.30
N ARG A 66 20.93 -0.09 1.09
CA ARG A 66 21.83 1.06 0.97
C ARG A 66 23.29 0.69 1.22
N SER A 67 23.58 -0.07 2.29
CA SER A 67 24.97 -0.46 2.62
C SER A 67 25.59 -1.38 1.57
N LYS A 68 24.76 -2.15 0.86
CA LYS A 68 25.16 -3.03 -0.25
C LYS A 68 25.22 -2.31 -1.59
N GLY A 69 24.71 -1.08 -1.69
CA GLY A 69 24.70 -0.30 -2.93
C GLY A 69 23.83 -0.89 -4.03
N VAL A 70 22.82 -1.70 -3.68
CA VAL A 70 21.95 -2.39 -4.67
C VAL A 70 20.77 -1.50 -5.09
N LYS A 71 20.25 -1.74 -6.29
CA LYS A 71 19.03 -1.07 -6.77
C LYS A 71 17.81 -1.75 -6.17
N THR A 72 16.86 -0.94 -5.72
CA THR A 72 15.62 -1.44 -5.13
C THR A 72 14.38 -0.79 -5.74
N MET A 73 13.27 -1.53 -5.69
CA MET A 73 11.94 -1.03 -5.98
C MET A 73 10.96 -1.63 -4.97
N VAL A 74 9.97 -0.84 -4.57
CA VAL A 74 8.85 -1.31 -3.76
C VAL A 74 7.58 -1.24 -4.61
N GLY A 75 6.69 -2.23 -4.47
CA GLY A 75 5.45 -2.38 -5.23
C GLY A 75 4.41 -1.29 -4.94
N LEU A 76 4.69 -0.04 -5.30
CA LEU A 76 3.79 1.12 -5.23
C LEU A 76 3.28 1.47 -6.64
N GLN A 77 2.61 0.50 -7.25
CA GLN A 77 2.16 0.53 -8.64
C GLN A 77 1.12 1.63 -8.94
N GLY A 78 0.45 2.18 -7.92
CA GLY A 78 -0.48 3.31 -8.07
C GLY A 78 0.15 4.50 -8.81
N ARG A 79 1.45 4.78 -8.57
CA ARG A 79 2.22 5.82 -9.28
C ARG A 79 2.35 5.56 -10.79
N GLN A 80 2.19 4.31 -11.23
CA GLN A 80 2.25 3.93 -12.64
C GLN A 80 0.92 4.03 -13.38
N SER A 81 -0.20 4.16 -12.66
CA SER A 81 -1.53 4.35 -13.24
C SER A 81 -1.56 5.55 -14.18
N SER A 82 -2.11 5.35 -15.39
CA SER A 82 -2.29 6.42 -16.38
C SER A 82 -3.15 7.56 -15.84
N VAL A 83 -4.15 7.23 -15.02
CA VAL A 83 -5.05 8.21 -14.40
C VAL A 83 -4.30 9.05 -13.36
N VAL A 84 -3.54 8.42 -12.46
CA VAL A 84 -2.73 9.13 -11.45
C VAL A 84 -1.68 10.01 -12.12
N LYS A 85 -0.99 9.49 -13.15
CA LYS A 85 -0.04 10.27 -13.96
C LYS A 85 -0.72 11.46 -14.63
N LYS A 86 -1.92 11.28 -15.17
CA LYS A 86 -2.68 12.36 -15.81
C LYS A 86 -3.12 13.44 -14.82
N MET A 87 -3.57 13.05 -13.62
CA MET A 87 -3.86 14.00 -12.55
C MET A 87 -2.63 14.83 -12.21
N LYS A 88 -1.48 14.18 -12.02
CA LYS A 88 -0.20 14.86 -11.78
C LYS A 88 0.17 15.82 -12.90
N GLU A 89 0.03 15.42 -14.15
CA GLU A 89 0.29 16.26 -15.32
C GLU A 89 -0.62 17.51 -15.32
N ILE A 90 -1.93 17.35 -15.09
CA ILE A 90 -2.88 18.47 -15.05
C ILE A 90 -2.53 19.45 -13.92
N ILE A 91 -2.27 18.94 -12.73
CA ILE A 91 -1.93 19.75 -11.55
C ILE A 91 -0.60 20.48 -11.77
N SER A 92 0.45 19.76 -12.19
CA SER A 92 1.77 20.34 -12.42
C SER A 92 1.82 21.32 -13.59
N SER A 93 0.89 21.24 -14.55
CA SER A 93 0.76 22.23 -15.62
C SER A 93 0.22 23.59 -15.17
N GLY A 94 -0.22 23.72 -13.91
CA GLY A 94 -0.78 24.96 -13.37
C GLY A 94 -2.21 25.27 -13.83
N LYS A 95 -2.87 24.33 -14.54
CA LYS A 95 -4.25 24.52 -15.04
C LYS A 95 -5.28 24.76 -13.94
N LEU A 96 -5.05 24.24 -12.74
CA LEU A 96 -5.91 24.47 -11.57
C LEU A 96 -5.46 25.70 -10.75
N GLY A 97 -4.39 26.39 -11.14
CA GLY A 97 -3.78 27.45 -10.35
C GLY A 97 -3.09 26.92 -9.09
N LYS A 98 -3.17 27.67 -7.99
CA LYS A 98 -2.64 27.23 -6.69
C LYS A 98 -3.60 26.21 -6.09
N ILE A 99 -3.09 25.05 -5.69
CA ILE A 99 -3.89 24.05 -4.98
C ILE A 99 -4.20 24.55 -3.58
N LEU A 100 -5.49 24.53 -3.22
CA LEU A 100 -6.01 24.98 -1.94
C LEU A 100 -6.24 23.81 -1.01
N SER A 101 -6.94 22.78 -1.51
CA SER A 101 -7.33 21.64 -0.72
C SER A 101 -7.43 20.35 -1.53
N THR A 102 -7.40 19.21 -0.84
CA THR A 102 -7.73 17.91 -1.41
C THR A 102 -8.52 17.06 -0.42
N HIS A 103 -9.48 16.31 -0.95
CA HIS A 103 -10.24 15.31 -0.21
C HIS A 103 -10.10 13.96 -0.89
N LEU A 104 -9.71 12.94 -0.13
CA LEU A 104 -9.60 11.56 -0.61
C LEU A 104 -10.47 10.66 0.24
N TYR A 105 -11.32 9.88 -0.42
CA TYR A 105 -12.04 8.80 0.16
C TYR A 105 -11.69 7.51 -0.56
N ALA A 106 -11.28 6.48 0.19
CA ALA A 106 -10.99 5.17 -0.37
C ALA A 106 -11.55 4.03 0.49
N GLY A 107 -12.35 3.16 -0.13
CA GLY A 107 -12.84 1.90 0.42
C GLY A 107 -12.03 0.72 -0.09
N GLY A 108 -11.57 -0.13 0.81
CA GLY A 108 -10.86 -1.36 0.47
C GLY A 108 -11.83 -2.50 0.15
N ILE A 109 -11.50 -3.35 -0.83
CA ILE A 109 -12.26 -4.59 -1.09
C ILE A 109 -12.20 -5.55 0.13
N LEU A 110 -11.16 -5.41 0.95
CA LEU A 110 -10.86 -6.22 2.13
C LEU A 110 -11.21 -5.46 3.43
N TRP A 111 -11.10 -6.13 4.59
CA TRP A 111 -11.46 -5.59 5.92
C TRP A 111 -12.95 -5.16 6.02
N GLY A 112 -13.81 -5.78 5.20
CA GLY A 112 -15.25 -5.65 5.26
C GLY A 112 -15.89 -6.63 6.26
N PRO A 113 -17.18 -6.98 6.10
CA PRO A 113 -17.85 -7.94 6.99
C PRO A 113 -17.38 -9.39 6.78
N THR A 114 -16.79 -9.70 5.63
CA THR A 114 -16.40 -11.06 5.23
C THR A 114 -15.00 -11.09 4.64
N ILE A 115 -14.31 -12.24 4.73
CA ILE A 115 -13.01 -12.47 4.10
C ILE A 115 -12.82 -13.92 3.68
N ASP A 116 -12.16 -14.13 2.55
CA ASP A 116 -11.75 -15.47 2.10
C ASP A 116 -10.65 -16.04 3.00
N GLU A 117 -10.68 -17.35 3.25
CA GLU A 117 -9.70 -18.04 4.10
C GLU A 117 -8.25 -17.78 3.67
N SER A 118 -7.98 -17.76 2.36
CA SER A 118 -6.65 -17.50 1.79
C SER A 118 -6.07 -16.13 2.18
N LYS A 119 -6.95 -15.16 2.50
CA LYS A 119 -6.62 -13.77 2.87
C LYS A 119 -6.74 -13.49 4.37
N SER A 120 -7.15 -14.47 5.18
CA SER A 120 -7.36 -14.34 6.64
C SER A 120 -6.19 -13.70 7.40
N TYR A 121 -4.96 -13.85 6.91
CA TYR A 121 -3.76 -13.26 7.52
C TYR A 121 -3.85 -11.74 7.69
N ILE A 122 -4.62 -11.00 6.88
CA ILE A 122 -4.75 -9.55 7.02
C ILE A 122 -5.62 -9.12 8.21
N ALA A 123 -6.32 -10.07 8.85
CA ALA A 123 -7.16 -9.80 10.00
C ALA A 123 -6.34 -9.52 11.26
N ASP A 124 -5.12 -10.05 11.31
CA ASP A 124 -4.18 -9.84 12.40
C ASP A 124 -3.22 -8.68 12.09
N ILE A 125 -3.22 -7.66 12.95
CA ILE A 125 -2.38 -6.48 12.82
C ILE A 125 -0.89 -6.81 12.81
N GLU A 126 -0.48 -7.86 13.51
CA GLU A 126 0.93 -8.28 13.63
C GLU A 126 1.51 -8.81 12.31
N ASN A 127 0.66 -9.16 11.35
CA ASN A 127 1.11 -9.57 10.02
C ASN A 127 1.53 -8.38 9.14
N GLY A 128 1.29 -7.13 9.57
CA GLY A 128 1.69 -5.91 8.88
C GLY A 128 0.97 -5.61 7.55
N ALA A 129 0.16 -6.55 7.06
CA ALA A 129 -0.78 -6.34 5.97
C ALA A 129 -2.16 -5.99 6.54
N ASN A 130 -2.44 -4.70 6.72
CA ASN A 130 -3.71 -4.21 7.27
C ASN A 130 -4.26 -3.05 6.44
N MET A 131 -5.47 -2.57 6.77
CA MET A 131 -6.14 -1.53 5.98
C MET A 131 -5.29 -0.25 5.90
N ILE A 132 -4.61 0.13 6.97
CA ILE A 132 -3.77 1.33 6.99
C ILE A 132 -2.55 1.13 6.11
N THR A 133 -1.81 0.03 6.31
CA THR A 133 -0.55 -0.18 5.59
C THR A 133 -0.80 -0.46 4.12
N VAL A 134 -1.84 -1.21 3.75
CA VAL A 134 -2.10 -1.59 2.35
C VAL A 134 -2.95 -0.52 1.65
N LEU A 135 -4.24 -0.39 2.01
CA LEU A 135 -5.14 0.57 1.36
C LEU A 135 -4.67 2.00 1.60
N GLY A 136 -4.38 2.34 2.86
CA GLY A 136 -3.89 3.66 3.22
C GLY A 136 -2.53 3.96 2.60
N GLY A 137 -1.59 3.03 2.69
CA GLY A 137 -0.27 3.17 2.07
C GLY A 137 -0.37 3.45 0.57
N HIS A 138 -1.14 2.67 -0.20
CA HIS A 138 -1.29 2.91 -1.63
C HIS A 138 -2.02 4.22 -1.95
N SER A 139 -3.09 4.54 -1.22
CA SER A 139 -3.93 5.71 -1.54
C SER A 139 -3.24 7.02 -1.14
N LEU A 140 -2.59 7.05 0.03
CA LEU A 140 -1.81 8.19 0.48
C LEU A 140 -0.51 8.34 -0.32
N ASP A 141 0.14 7.24 -0.72
CA ASP A 141 1.29 7.29 -1.61
C ASP A 141 0.94 7.95 -2.95
N ALA A 142 -0.19 7.57 -3.56
CA ALA A 142 -0.65 8.19 -4.79
C ALA A 142 -0.95 9.69 -4.58
N MET A 143 -1.59 10.05 -3.46
CA MET A 143 -1.85 11.44 -3.11
C MET A 143 -0.58 12.27 -2.95
N CYS A 144 0.37 11.80 -2.13
CA CYS A 144 1.66 12.45 -1.93
C CYS A 144 2.47 12.53 -3.23
N TYR A 145 2.42 11.48 -4.06
CA TYR A 145 3.09 11.48 -5.36
C TYR A 145 2.56 12.60 -6.27
N VAL A 146 1.27 12.93 -6.21
CA VAL A 146 0.64 13.97 -7.03
C VAL A 146 0.82 15.37 -6.43
N LEU A 147 0.62 15.52 -5.12
CA LEU A 147 0.43 16.82 -4.45
C LEU A 147 1.58 17.25 -3.52
N GLY A 148 2.51 16.34 -3.24
CA GLY A 148 3.58 16.53 -2.25
C GLY A 148 3.26 15.89 -0.90
N GLU A 149 4.30 15.72 -0.09
CA GLU A 149 4.22 15.09 1.24
C GLU A 149 3.52 15.99 2.26
N PHE A 150 3.03 15.41 3.36
CA PHE A 150 2.56 16.15 4.53
C PHE A 150 3.72 16.86 5.23
N GLU A 151 3.51 18.14 5.55
CA GLU A 151 4.36 18.89 6.50
C GLU A 151 3.92 18.66 7.94
N SER A 152 2.61 18.61 8.16
CA SER A 152 2.00 18.31 9.46
C SER A 152 0.69 17.57 9.26
N LEU A 153 0.35 16.65 10.17
CA LEU A 153 -0.90 15.90 10.11
C LEU A 153 -1.39 15.48 11.50
N THR A 154 -2.68 15.14 11.55
CA THR A 154 -3.30 14.37 12.62
C THR A 154 -4.04 13.19 12.00
N ALA A 155 -4.14 12.09 12.73
CA ALA A 155 -4.83 10.89 12.26
C ALA A 155 -5.59 10.21 13.41
N THR A 156 -6.73 9.63 13.06
CA THR A 156 -7.53 8.78 13.95
C THR A 156 -7.71 7.42 13.29
N THR A 157 -7.43 6.35 14.01
CA THR A 157 -7.67 4.98 13.57
C THR A 157 -8.73 4.33 14.45
N HIS A 158 -9.50 3.41 13.88
CA HIS A 158 -10.52 2.71 14.64
C HIS A 158 -10.77 1.30 14.10
N ASN A 159 -11.17 0.41 15.00
CA ASN A 159 -11.70 -0.92 14.69
C ASN A 159 -13.17 -0.93 15.08
N ALA A 160 -14.03 -0.51 14.15
CA ALA A 160 -15.48 -0.55 14.31
C ALA A 160 -15.98 -2.01 14.38
N ARG A 161 -15.32 -2.91 13.64
CA ARG A 161 -15.55 -4.37 13.72
C ARG A 161 -14.53 -5.01 14.66
N LYS A 162 -15.01 -5.96 15.47
CA LYS A 162 -14.16 -6.80 16.34
C LYS A 162 -13.95 -8.20 15.78
N THR A 163 -14.82 -8.61 14.85
CA THR A 163 -14.79 -9.91 14.18
C THR A 163 -15.07 -9.74 12.70
N ILE A 164 -14.66 -10.73 11.91
CA ILE A 164 -14.92 -10.84 10.48
C ILE A 164 -15.33 -12.27 10.15
N GLU A 165 -16.27 -12.44 9.23
CA GLU A 165 -16.75 -13.75 8.81
C GLU A 165 -15.79 -14.37 7.78
N LEU A 166 -15.18 -15.50 8.15
CA LEU A 166 -14.31 -16.29 7.29
C LEU A 166 -15.14 -17.14 6.32
N ARG A 167 -14.80 -17.09 5.03
CA ARG A 167 -15.47 -17.84 3.96
C ARG A 167 -14.52 -18.75 3.21
N ASP A 168 -15.07 -19.88 2.74
CA ASP A 168 -14.38 -20.79 1.81
C ASP A 168 -14.36 -20.23 0.39
N GLU A 169 -13.67 -20.91 -0.53
CA GLU A 169 -13.59 -20.52 -1.95
C GLU A 169 -14.94 -20.50 -2.68
N LYS A 170 -15.97 -21.16 -2.12
CA LYS A 170 -17.34 -21.19 -2.65
C LYS A 170 -18.23 -20.11 -2.03
N GLY A 171 -17.69 -19.30 -1.11
CA GLY A 171 -18.39 -18.24 -0.40
C GLY A 171 -19.23 -18.71 0.79
N ASN A 172 -19.12 -19.97 1.23
CA ASN A 172 -19.80 -20.45 2.41
C ASN A 172 -19.10 -19.96 3.68
N LYS A 173 -19.87 -19.60 4.70
CA LYS A 173 -19.32 -19.28 6.02
C LYS A 173 -18.63 -20.50 6.62
N ILE A 174 -17.39 -20.33 7.08
CA ILE A 174 -16.65 -21.30 7.88
C ILE A 174 -16.85 -20.99 9.36
N ARG A 175 -16.45 -19.79 9.80
CA ARG A 175 -16.52 -19.30 11.19
C ARG A 175 -16.26 -17.80 11.26
N ASP A 176 -16.49 -17.18 12.40
CA ASP A 176 -16.01 -15.82 12.67
C ASP A 176 -14.60 -15.87 13.27
N ILE A 177 -13.75 -14.91 12.90
CA ILE A 177 -12.40 -14.74 13.45
C ILE A 177 -12.23 -13.33 14.03
N PRO A 178 -11.36 -13.12 15.04
CA PRO A 178 -11.04 -11.79 15.54
C PRO A 178 -10.44 -10.89 14.44
N LEU A 179 -10.76 -9.60 14.48
CA LEU A 179 -10.18 -8.56 13.62
C LEU A 179 -9.43 -7.55 14.50
N THR A 180 -8.11 -7.72 14.59
CA THR A 180 -7.24 -6.78 15.33
C THR A 180 -6.69 -5.68 14.41
N SER A 181 -6.64 -5.92 13.10
CA SER A 181 -6.38 -4.89 12.09
C SER A 181 -7.45 -3.80 12.05
N HIS A 182 -7.02 -2.57 11.80
CA HIS A 182 -7.92 -1.42 11.63
C HIS A 182 -8.86 -1.56 10.44
N ASP A 183 -10.07 -1.00 10.56
CA ASP A 183 -11.08 -0.96 9.50
C ASP A 183 -11.60 0.45 9.21
N GLN A 184 -11.11 1.45 9.93
CA GLN A 184 -11.32 2.88 9.67
C GLN A 184 -10.03 3.66 9.95
N MET A 185 -9.75 4.65 9.11
CA MET A 185 -8.73 5.67 9.37
C MET A 185 -9.15 6.99 8.74
N SER A 186 -9.06 8.08 9.50
CA SER A 186 -9.04 9.43 8.93
C SER A 186 -7.67 10.07 9.17
N VAL A 187 -7.21 10.86 8.21
CA VAL A 187 -6.00 11.68 8.33
C VAL A 187 -6.28 13.04 7.72
N SER A 188 -5.79 14.10 8.34
CA SER A 188 -5.83 15.43 7.75
C SER A 188 -4.65 16.27 8.19
N GLY A 189 -4.29 17.26 7.39
CA GLY A 189 -3.06 18.01 7.62
C GLY A 189 -2.74 19.01 6.53
N VAL A 190 -1.58 19.64 6.65
CA VAL A 190 -1.05 20.58 5.67
C VAL A 190 0.06 19.87 4.89
N LEU A 191 -0.01 19.93 3.57
CA LEU A 191 1.05 19.47 2.68
C LEU A 191 2.19 20.49 2.63
N THR A 192 3.38 20.03 2.26
CA THR A 192 4.57 20.88 2.02
C THR A 192 4.35 22.00 0.99
N SER A 193 3.30 21.90 0.16
CA SER A 193 2.87 22.95 -0.77
C SER A 193 2.01 24.06 -0.12
N GLY A 194 1.59 23.87 1.14
CA GLY A 194 0.64 24.72 1.86
C GLY A 194 -0.84 24.38 1.63
N ALA A 195 -1.14 23.41 0.75
CA ALA A 195 -2.50 22.92 0.55
C ALA A 195 -2.97 22.07 1.75
N TYR A 196 -4.26 22.14 2.09
CA TYR A 196 -4.84 21.28 3.12
C TYR A 196 -5.28 19.94 2.53
N ALA A 197 -4.90 18.83 3.16
CA ALA A 197 -5.30 17.49 2.75
C ALA A 197 -6.18 16.85 3.81
N SER A 198 -7.20 16.12 3.36
CA SER A 198 -8.00 15.23 4.20
C SER A 198 -8.21 13.90 3.48
N ALA A 199 -8.12 12.79 4.20
CA ALA A 199 -8.43 11.48 3.67
C ALA A 199 -9.20 10.62 4.68
N HIS A 200 -10.22 9.89 4.20
CA HIS A 200 -10.92 8.86 4.94
C HIS A 200 -10.80 7.52 4.22
N LEU A 201 -10.27 6.54 4.94
CA LEU A 201 -10.03 5.18 4.49
C LEU A 201 -10.92 4.24 5.29
N ARG A 202 -11.57 3.30 4.60
CA ARG A 202 -12.39 2.28 5.25
C ARG A 202 -12.15 0.89 4.69
N GLY A 203 -12.33 -0.10 5.56
CA GLY A 203 -12.47 -1.50 5.17
C GLY A 203 -13.84 -1.82 4.59
N GLY A 204 -13.86 -2.72 3.61
CA GLY A 204 -15.04 -3.21 2.91
C GLY A 204 -15.46 -2.33 1.72
N SER A 205 -15.90 -3.01 0.66
CA SER A 205 -16.53 -2.38 -0.50
C SER A 205 -18.05 -2.45 -0.37
N TYR A 206 -18.72 -1.37 -0.73
CA TYR A 206 -20.18 -1.25 -0.64
C TYR A 206 -20.74 -0.75 -1.97
N LYS A 207 -22.07 -0.90 -2.15
CA LYS A 207 -22.77 -0.31 -3.30
C LYS A 207 -22.60 1.22 -3.26
N GLY A 208 -22.04 1.80 -4.32
CA GLY A 208 -21.74 3.23 -4.43
C GLY A 208 -20.26 3.51 -4.65
N THR A 209 -19.85 4.75 -4.42
CA THR A 209 -18.47 5.21 -4.61
C THR A 209 -17.54 4.53 -3.61
N ASN A 210 -16.49 3.87 -4.10
CA ASN A 210 -15.42 3.30 -3.28
C ASN A 210 -14.09 4.02 -3.47
N LEU A 211 -13.99 4.91 -4.45
CA LEU A 211 -12.89 5.85 -4.59
C LEU A 211 -13.44 7.21 -5.02
N LEU A 212 -13.14 8.24 -4.25
CA LEU A 212 -13.36 9.63 -4.61
C LEU A 212 -12.10 10.41 -4.23
N TRP A 213 -11.53 11.15 -5.17
CA TRP A 213 -10.40 12.02 -4.90
C TRP A 213 -10.60 13.35 -5.60
N GLU A 214 -10.76 14.39 -4.80
CA GLU A 214 -11.03 15.75 -5.21
C GLU A 214 -9.83 16.63 -4.92
N VAL A 215 -9.51 17.52 -5.86
CA VAL A 215 -8.45 18.51 -5.76
C VAL A 215 -9.03 19.85 -6.17
N GLU A 216 -8.97 20.80 -5.25
CA GLU A 216 -9.44 22.17 -5.43
C GLU A 216 -8.23 23.07 -5.68
N GLY A 217 -8.27 23.84 -6.77
CA GLY A 217 -7.34 24.91 -7.04
C GLY A 217 -8.03 26.23 -7.32
N THR A 218 -7.28 27.32 -7.25
CA THR A 218 -7.81 28.69 -7.44
C THR A 218 -8.46 28.95 -8.79
N LEU A 219 -8.20 28.11 -9.80
CA LEU A 219 -8.71 28.26 -11.17
C LEU A 219 -9.59 27.09 -11.62
N GLY A 220 -9.84 26.11 -10.76
CA GLY A 220 -10.70 24.98 -11.08
C GLY A 220 -10.48 23.77 -10.19
N GLU A 221 -11.30 22.75 -10.43
CA GLU A 221 -11.32 21.51 -9.65
C GLU A 221 -11.03 20.30 -10.53
N LEU A 222 -10.51 19.25 -9.92
CA LEU A 222 -10.28 17.96 -10.55
C LEU A 222 -10.79 16.86 -9.65
N GLN A 223 -11.58 15.95 -10.21
CA GLN A 223 -12.15 14.82 -9.49
C GLN A 223 -11.77 13.50 -10.18
N LEU A 224 -11.30 12.54 -9.39
CA LEU A 224 -11.19 11.14 -9.76
C LEU A 224 -12.21 10.35 -8.95
N VAL A 225 -13.07 9.62 -9.65
CA VAL A 225 -14.09 8.77 -9.04
C VAL A 225 -14.06 7.39 -9.69
N ASN A 226 -14.24 6.33 -8.90
CA ASN A 226 -14.69 5.07 -9.47
C ASN A 226 -16.22 5.01 -9.38
N LEU A 227 -16.88 4.86 -10.52
CA LEU A 227 -18.31 4.58 -10.61
C LEU A 227 -18.53 3.06 -10.54
#